data_AF-A0A917N0S2-F1
#
_entry.id   AF-A0A917N0S2-F1
#
_cell.length_a   1.000
_cell.length_b   1.000
_cell.length_c   1.000
_cell.angle_alpha   90.00
_cell.angle_beta   90.00
_cell.angle_gamma   90.00
#
_symmetry.space_group_name_H-M   'P 1'
#
loop_
_entity.id
_entity.type
_entity.pdbx_description
1 polymer ?
#
loop_
_entity_poly.entity_id
_entity_poly.type
_entity_poly.pdbx_seq_one_letter_code
_entity_poly.pdbx_strand_id
1 'polypeptide(L)'
;MKIIHTKSPVNTTDLKSFLETQLPPLFKKQRQADIDFIYTLIENGVEITQPEMYEDFLFRITVESNQEIHVTKSEHYTDDVNALTLEDILNNLFMEYPGRDNIDGIEEES
;
A
#
# COMPACT_ATOMS: atom_id res chain seq x y z
N MET A 1 1.15 1.20 -12.60
CA MET A 1 1.30 0.14 -11.58
C MET A 1 2.73 0.18 -11.06
N LYS A 2 2.99 -0.19 -9.81
CA LYS A 2 4.36 -0.19 -9.25
C LYS A 2 4.73 -1.58 -8.76
N ILE A 3 5.92 -2.06 -9.11
CA ILE A 3 6.44 -3.37 -8.71
C ILE A 3 7.68 -3.15 -7.83
N ILE A 4 7.73 -3.82 -6.68
CA ILE A 4 8.90 -3.81 -5.78
C ILE A 4 9.43 -5.23 -5.71
N HIS A 5 10.64 -5.44 -6.19
CA HIS A 5 11.34 -6.71 -6.10
C HIS A 5 12.05 -6.81 -4.76
N THR A 6 11.87 -7.94 -4.09
CA THR A 6 12.40 -8.22 -2.76
C THR A 6 13.28 -9.46 -2.78
N LYS A 7 14.37 -9.44 -2.01
CA LYS A 7 15.30 -10.55 -1.83
C LYS A 7 14.74 -11.61 -0.89
N SER A 8 13.88 -11.18 0.05
CA SER A 8 13.31 -12.02 1.10
C SER A 8 11.81 -12.22 0.86
N PRO A 9 11.26 -13.41 1.19
CA PRO A 9 9.85 -13.68 1.04
C PRO A 9 8.97 -12.65 1.76
N VAL A 10 7.96 -12.13 1.07
CA VAL A 10 6.95 -11.23 1.64
C VAL A 10 5.72 -12.04 2.05
N ASN A 11 5.26 -11.84 3.28
CA ASN A 11 4.05 -12.46 3.80
C ASN A 11 2.90 -11.44 3.82
N THR A 12 1.73 -11.81 3.28
CA THR A 12 0.56 -10.90 3.18
C THR A 12 0.00 -10.49 4.54
N THR A 13 0.10 -11.34 5.56
CA THR A 13 -0.33 -11.02 6.94
C THR A 13 0.63 -10.03 7.60
N ASP A 14 1.93 -10.19 7.39
CA ASP A 14 2.94 -9.25 7.89
C ASP A 14 2.80 -7.90 7.17
N LEU A 15 2.58 -7.92 5.85
CA LEU A 15 2.31 -6.73 5.05
C LEU A 15 1.07 -5.99 5.56
N LYS A 16 -0.05 -6.70 5.78
CA LYS A 16 -1.26 -6.10 6.34
C LYS A 16 -0.98 -5.46 7.70
N SER A 17 -0.33 -6.19 8.60
CA SER A 17 -0.03 -5.72 9.96
C SER A 17 0.87 -4.48 9.93
N PHE A 18 1.85 -4.46 9.02
CA PHE A 18 2.72 -3.32 8.78
C PHE A 18 1.93 -2.10 8.30
N LEU A 19 1.07 -2.27 7.27
CA LEU A 19 0.23 -1.19 6.73
C LEU A 19 -0.72 -0.63 7.80
N GLU A 20 -1.43 -1.51 8.52
CA GLU A 20 -2.34 -1.12 9.61
C GLU A 20 -1.65 -0.32 10.72
N THR A 21 -0.39 -0.64 11.02
CA THR A 21 0.35 0.02 12.10
C THR A 21 0.95 1.35 11.66
N GLN A 22 1.54 1.40 10.46
CA GLN A 22 2.33 2.54 10.02
C GLN A 22 1.51 3.60 9.28
N LEU A 23 0.51 3.19 8.51
CA LEU A 23 -0.17 4.08 7.58
C LEU A 23 -1.11 5.09 8.29
N PRO A 24 -1.97 4.71 9.24
CA PRO A 24 -2.87 5.67 9.90
C PRO A 24 -2.16 6.87 10.57
N PRO A 25 -1.09 6.68 11.37
CA PRO A 25 -0.42 7.82 12.00
C PRO A 25 0.28 8.73 10.99
N LEU A 26 0.83 8.19 9.89
CA LEU A 26 1.44 8.98 8.82
C LEU A 26 0.39 9.80 8.07
N PHE A 27 -0.75 9.18 7.74
CA PHE A 27 -1.83 9.85 7.05
C PHE A 27 -2.41 10.99 7.88
N LYS A 28 -2.68 10.74 9.17
CA LYS A 28 -3.16 11.75 10.11
C LYS A 28 -2.18 12.92 10.23
N LYS A 29 -0.88 12.66 10.25
CA LYS A 29 0.15 13.71 10.29
C LYS A 29 0.12 14.60 9.05
N GLN A 30 -0.10 14.03 7.86
CA GLN A 30 -0.06 14.76 6.60
C GLN A 30 -1.37 15.50 6.29
N ARG A 31 -2.54 14.90 6.61
CA ARG A 31 -3.86 15.48 6.33
C ARG A 31 -4.49 16.23 7.50
N GLN A 32 -3.96 16.06 8.72
CA GLN A 32 -4.60 16.53 9.96
C GLN A 32 -6.06 16.04 10.09
N ALA A 33 -6.34 14.86 9.52
CA ALA A 33 -7.65 14.23 9.49
C ALA A 33 -7.56 12.84 10.12
N ASP A 34 -8.60 12.46 10.86
CA ASP A 34 -8.82 11.09 11.31
C ASP A 34 -9.64 10.38 10.22
N ILE A 35 -8.96 9.60 9.39
CA ILE A 35 -9.61 8.75 8.37
C ILE A 35 -9.27 7.31 8.72
N ASP A 36 -10.31 6.53 9.01
CA ASP A 36 -10.19 5.11 9.34
C ASP A 36 -10.19 4.28 8.05
N PHE A 37 -9.00 3.90 7.58
CA PHE A 37 -8.86 2.96 6.47
C PHE A 37 -9.13 1.52 6.93
N ILE A 38 -9.72 0.73 6.04
CA ILE A 38 -9.93 -0.70 6.24
C ILE A 38 -8.90 -1.46 5.40
N TYR A 39 -8.26 -2.44 6.02
CA TYR A 39 -7.23 -3.28 5.41
C TYR A 39 -7.75 -4.72 5.35
N THR A 40 -8.06 -5.19 4.14
CA THR A 40 -8.65 -6.52 3.94
C THR A 40 -7.63 -7.45 3.32
N LEU A 41 -7.39 -8.63 3.93
CA LEU A 41 -6.64 -9.68 3.25
C LEU A 41 -7.46 -10.21 2.07
N ILE A 42 -6.81 -10.27 0.92
CA ILE A 42 -7.31 -10.95 -0.28
C ILE A 42 -6.39 -12.12 -0.61
N GLU A 43 -6.78 -12.95 -1.59
CA GLU A 43 -6.10 -14.21 -1.93
C GLU A 43 -4.56 -14.06 -2.02
N ASN A 44 -4.09 -13.02 -2.70
CA ASN A 44 -2.66 -12.76 -2.89
C ASN A 44 -2.20 -11.41 -2.31
N GLY A 45 -2.87 -10.83 -1.32
CA GLY A 45 -2.53 -9.46 -0.94
C GLY A 45 -3.37 -8.77 0.10
N VAL A 46 -3.33 -7.44 0.06
CA VAL A 46 -4.08 -6.53 0.93
C VAL A 46 -4.78 -5.49 0.09
N GLU A 47 -6.06 -5.25 0.36
CA GLU A 47 -6.79 -4.08 -0.16
C GLU A 47 -6.95 -3.03 0.92
N ILE A 48 -6.76 -1.78 0.52
CA ILE A 48 -6.99 -0.60 1.36
C ILE A 48 -8.25 0.09 0.84
N THR A 49 -9.28 0.15 1.66
CA THR A 49 -10.58 0.76 1.34
C THR A 49 -10.95 1.81 2.39
N GLN A 50 -11.90 2.67 2.05
CA GLN A 50 -12.56 3.56 3.01
C GLN A 50 -14.02 3.72 2.57
N PRO A 51 -14.93 2.83 3.03
CA PRO A 51 -16.28 2.71 2.47
C PRO A 51 -17.22 3.87 2.82
N GLU A 52 -16.83 4.76 3.74
CA GLU A 52 -17.65 5.94 4.07
C GLU A 52 -17.51 7.05 3.02
N MET A 53 -16.41 7.09 2.27
CA MET A 53 -16.12 8.11 1.26
C MET A 53 -15.97 7.54 -0.15
N TYR A 54 -15.60 6.27 -0.29
CA TYR A 54 -15.31 5.63 -1.57
C TYR A 54 -16.10 4.34 -1.74
N GLU A 55 -16.57 4.09 -2.96
CA GLU A 55 -17.34 2.88 -3.29
C GLU A 55 -16.45 1.67 -3.60
N ASP A 56 -15.19 1.92 -3.98
CA ASP A 56 -14.22 0.89 -4.40
C ASP A 56 -12.92 0.96 -3.57
N PHE A 57 -11.93 0.12 -3.88
CA PHE A 57 -10.63 0.19 -3.21
C PHE A 57 -9.89 1.48 -3.58
N LEU A 58 -9.00 1.93 -2.70
CA LEU A 58 -8.05 2.99 -2.99
C LEU A 58 -6.76 2.40 -3.55
N PHE A 59 -6.25 1.37 -2.88
CA PHE A 59 -5.07 0.61 -3.30
C PHE A 59 -5.28 -0.89 -3.10
N ARG A 60 -4.76 -1.67 -4.05
CA ARG A 60 -4.60 -3.11 -3.95
C ARG A 60 -3.11 -3.42 -4.00
N ILE A 61 -2.63 -4.15 -3.01
CA ILE A 61 -1.23 -4.54 -2.89
C ILE A 61 -1.14 -6.06 -2.93
N THR A 62 -0.68 -6.62 -4.04
CA THR A 62 -0.52 -8.07 -4.20
C THR A 62 0.94 -8.50 -4.05
N VAL A 63 1.12 -9.73 -3.62
CA VAL A 63 2.42 -10.38 -3.46
C VAL A 63 2.50 -11.51 -4.48
N GLU A 64 3.32 -11.31 -5.51
CA GLU A 64 3.54 -12.28 -6.58
C GLU A 64 4.83 -13.06 -6.31
N SER A 65 4.79 -14.37 -6.53
CA SER A 65 5.92 -15.29 -6.34
C SER A 65 6.64 -15.18 -4.98
N ASN A 66 5.96 -14.67 -3.95
CA ASN A 66 6.50 -14.29 -2.64
C ASN A 66 7.65 -13.28 -2.65
N GLN A 67 8.04 -12.72 -3.79
CA GLN A 67 9.23 -11.86 -3.90
C GLN A 67 8.94 -10.55 -4.61
N GLU A 68 7.73 -10.34 -5.09
CA GLU A 68 7.34 -9.11 -5.77
C GLU A 68 6.11 -8.52 -5.08
N ILE A 69 6.17 -7.24 -4.74
CA ILE A 69 5.02 -6.49 -4.24
C ILE A 69 4.51 -5.63 -5.39
N HIS A 70 3.28 -5.89 -5.83
CA HIS A 70 2.61 -5.17 -6.89
C HIS A 70 1.60 -4.21 -6.25
N VAL A 71 1.76 -2.92 -6.49
CA VAL A 71 0.92 -1.85 -5.95
C VAL A 71 0.09 -1.26 -7.08
N THR A 72 -1.23 -1.46 -6.97
CA THR A 72 -2.23 -0.99 -7.91
C THR A 72 -3.10 0.06 -7.25
N LYS A 73 -3.05 1.28 -7.77
CA LYS A 73 -3.96 2.37 -7.39
C LYS A 73 -5.27 2.24 -8.15
N SER A 74 -6.39 2.57 -7.52
CA SER A 74 -7.69 2.60 -8.18
C SER A 74 -7.76 3.71 -9.23
N GLU A 75 -8.29 3.36 -10.40
CA GLU A 75 -8.49 4.29 -11.53
C GLU A 75 -9.63 5.29 -11.25
N HIS A 76 -10.49 5.00 -10.28
CA HIS A 76 -11.64 5.87 -9.95
C HIS A 76 -11.24 7.10 -9.12
N TYR A 77 -10.06 7.07 -8.48
CA TYR A 77 -9.64 8.06 -7.48
C TYR A 77 -8.24 8.62 -7.76
N THR A 78 -7.83 8.65 -9.02
CA THR A 78 -6.48 9.08 -9.43
C THR A 78 -6.15 10.50 -9.01
N ASP A 79 -7.12 11.42 -9.13
CA ASP A 79 -6.98 12.84 -8.79
C ASP A 79 -7.47 13.19 -7.37
N ASP A 80 -7.91 12.20 -6.58
CA ASP A 80 -8.38 12.45 -5.22
C ASP A 80 -7.22 12.78 -4.28
N VAL A 81 -7.38 13.82 -3.47
CA VAL A 81 -6.32 14.31 -2.58
C VAL A 81 -5.93 13.31 -1.51
N ASN A 82 -6.88 12.53 -0.98
CA ASN A 82 -6.56 11.51 0.01
C ASN A 82 -5.88 10.32 -0.66
N ALA A 83 -6.34 9.91 -1.85
CA ALA A 83 -5.68 8.86 -2.63
C ALA A 83 -4.23 9.24 -3.00
N LEU A 84 -3.99 10.48 -3.44
CA LEU A 84 -2.65 11.01 -3.73
C LEU A 84 -1.77 11.08 -2.48
N THR A 85 -2.35 11.44 -1.34
CA THR A 85 -1.60 11.46 -0.07
C THR A 85 -1.23 10.06 0.39
N LEU A 86 -2.17 9.13 0.24
CA LEU A 86 -1.96 7.72 0.55
C LEU A 86 -0.87 7.11 -0.35
N GLU A 87 -0.84 7.48 -1.63
CA GLU A 87 0.21 7.10 -2.57
C GLU A 87 1.60 7.54 -2.12
N ASP A 88 1.75 8.82 -1.74
CA ASP A 88 3.00 9.39 -1.24
C ASP A 88 3.51 8.67 0.02
N ILE A 89 2.60 8.36 0.94
CA ILE A 89 2.92 7.61 2.16
C ILE A 89 3.35 6.18 1.82
N LEU A 90 2.57 5.48 0.98
CA LEU A 90 2.86 4.11 0.57
C LEU A 90 4.22 4.01 -0.14
N ASN A 91 4.53 4.98 -1.00
CA ASN A 91 5.83 5.05 -1.67
C ASN A 91 7.00 5.10 -0.68
N ASN A 92 6.84 5.81 0.45
CA ASN A 92 7.84 5.82 1.51
C ASN A 92 7.88 4.51 2.29
N LEU A 93 6.71 3.98 2.66
CA LEU A 93 6.59 2.74 3.43
C LEU A 93 7.20 1.53 2.71
N PHE A 94 7.05 1.44 1.38
CA PHE A 94 7.63 0.37 0.58
C PHE A 94 9.15 0.48 0.41
N MET A 95 9.77 1.61 0.73
CA MET A 95 11.23 1.71 0.85
C MET A 95 11.74 1.16 2.19
N GLU A 96 10.85 0.97 3.17
CA GLU A 96 11.18 0.50 4.52
C GLU A 96 10.78 -0.97 4.73
N TYR A 97 9.76 -1.47 4.04
CA TYR A 97 9.29 -2.86 4.10
C TYR A 97 9.76 -3.68 2.89
N PRO A 98 10.20 -4.95 3.06
CA PRO A 98 10.33 -5.73 4.30
C PRO A 98 11.66 -5.49 5.03
N GLY A 99 12.24 -4.31 4.86
CA GLY A 99 13.58 -3.92 5.30
C GLY A 99 14.37 -3.42 4.10
N ARG A 100 15.01 -2.26 4.21
CA ARG A 100 15.69 -1.60 3.09
C ARG A 100 16.72 -2.48 2.37
N ASP A 101 17.45 -3.32 3.11
CA ASP A 101 18.42 -4.27 2.54
C ASP A 101 17.78 -5.43 1.76
N ASN A 102 16.51 -5.71 2.05
CA ASN A 102 15.71 -6.75 1.38
C ASN A 102 15.07 -6.26 0.08
N ILE A 103 15.21 -4.98 -0.28
CA ILE A 103 14.72 -4.48 -1.57
C ILE A 103 15.82 -4.68 -2.62
N ASP A 104 15.45 -5.29 -3.74
CA ASP A 104 16.35 -5.54 -4.88
C ASP A 104 16.20 -4.46 -5.95
N GLY A 105 14.95 -4.05 -6.23
CA GLY A 105 14.64 -3.04 -7.23
C GLY A 105 13.20 -2.55 -7.12
N ILE A 106 12.93 -1.42 -7.77
CA ILE A 106 11.59 -0.84 -7.89
C ILE A 106 11.38 -0.50 -9.37
N GLU A 107 10.29 -0.98 -9.93
CA GLU A 107 9.88 -0.74 -11.31
C GLU A 107 8.53 -0.02 -11.34
N GLU A 108 8.37 0.92 -12.26
CA GLU A 108 7.13 1.64 -12.50
C GLU A 108 6.62 1.29 -13.89
N GLU A 109 5.51 0.56 -13.96
CA GLU A 109 4.84 0.25 -15.22
C GLU A 109 3.82 1.35 -15.52
N SER A 110 4.05 2.04 -16.64
CA SER A 110 3.20 3.12 -17.19
C SER A 110 2.17 2.59 -18.17
#